data_AF-A0A1H0SKS8-F1
#
_entry.id   AF-A0A1H0SKS8-F1
#
_cell.length_a   1.000
_cell.length_b   1.000
_cell.length_c   1.000
_cell.angle_alpha   90.00
_cell.angle_beta   90.00
_cell.angle_gamma   90.00
#
_symmetry.space_group_name_H-M   'P 1'
#
loop_
_entity.id
_entity.type
_entity.pdbx_description
1 polymer ?
#
loop_
_entity_poly.entity_id
_entity_poly.type
_entity_poly.pdbx_seq_one_letter_code
_entity_poly.pdbx_strand_id
1 'polypeptide(L)'
;MSKRVLVGAVVWVLATVGAFLLDPILGSAVLVFGGALVAVAHLAGSWGEGSTFEERELDRARRRKTKYEANAGKRAKDRERWEAAKARKARRTDRRSA
;
A
#
# COMPACT_ATOMS: atom_id res chain seq x y z
N MET A 1 11.35 0.71 -20.82
CA MET A 1 10.78 -0.15 -21.88
C MET A 1 11.92 -0.64 -22.76
N SER A 2 12.09 -1.94 -22.96
CA SER A 2 13.17 -2.43 -23.84
C SER A 2 12.86 -2.12 -25.31
N LYS A 3 13.89 -1.95 -26.14
CA LYS A 3 13.74 -1.72 -27.59
C LYS A 3 12.86 -2.80 -28.26
N ARG A 4 12.93 -4.04 -27.76
CA ARG A 4 12.15 -5.18 -28.23
C ARG A 4 10.66 -5.03 -27.94
N VAL A 5 10.29 -4.55 -26.75
CA VAL A 5 8.89 -4.30 -26.37
C VAL A 5 8.28 -3.19 -27.22
N LEU A 6 9.03 -2.11 -27.45
CA LEU A 6 8.56 -1.01 -28.31
C LEU A 6 8.32 -1.49 -29.74
N VAL A 7 9.26 -2.24 -30.33
CA VAL A 7 9.11 -2.82 -31.66
C VAL A 7 7.90 -3.76 -31.72
N GLY A 8 7.73 -4.63 -30.71
CA GLY A 8 6.58 -5.53 -30.61
C GLY A 8 5.24 -4.78 -30.55
N ALA A 9 5.17 -3.70 -29.77
CA ALA A 9 3.96 -2.88 -29.67
C ALA A 9 3.62 -2.21 -31.02
N VAL A 10 4.62 -1.65 -31.72
CA VAL A 10 4.43 -1.04 -33.04
C VAL A 10 3.96 -2.08 -34.06
N VAL A 11 4.59 -3.25 -34.11
CA VAL A 11 4.18 -4.35 -35.00
C VAL A 11 2.76 -4.80 -34.72
N TRP A 12 2.38 -4.94 -33.45
CA TRP A 12 1.01 -5.33 -33.07
C TRP A 12 -0.03 -4.29 -33.49
N VAL A 13 0.24 -2.99 -33.31
CA VAL A 13 -0.65 -1.91 -33.77
C VAL A 13 -0.81 -1.96 -35.29
N LEU A 14 0.28 -2.08 -36.04
CA LEU A 14 0.23 -2.18 -37.50
C LEU A 14 -0.55 -3.42 -37.97
N ALA A 15 -0.35 -4.57 -37.31
CA ALA A 15 -1.09 -5.80 -37.60
C ALA A 15 -2.59 -5.64 -37.30
N THR A 16 -2.94 -4.95 -36.21
CA THR A 16 -4.33 -4.67 -35.84
C THR A 16 -5.01 -3.77 -36.86
N VAL A 17 -4.35 -2.68 -37.26
CA VAL A 17 -4.86 -1.77 -38.30
C VAL A 17 -5.03 -2.51 -39.63
N GLY A 18 -4.02 -3.29 -40.04
CA GLY A 18 -4.10 -4.10 -41.26
C GLY A 18 -5.25 -5.11 -41.23
N ALA A 19 -5.50 -5.75 -40.08
CA ALA A 19 -6.60 -6.68 -39.91
C ALA A 19 -7.97 -6.00 -40.01
N PHE A 20 -8.15 -4.81 -39.43
CA PHE A 20 -9.41 -4.04 -39.56
C PHE A 20 -9.69 -3.57 -41.00
N LEU A 21 -8.64 -3.29 -41.77
CA LEU A 21 -8.79 -2.95 -43.19
C LEU A 21 -9.22 -4.15 -44.04
N LEU A 22 -8.88 -5.38 -43.62
CA LEU A 22 -9.23 -6.61 -44.31
C LEU A 22 -10.64 -7.10 -43.94
N ASP A 23 -10.92 -7.20 -42.64
CA ASP A 23 -12.18 -7.67 -42.09
C ASP A 23 -12.37 -7.13 -40.64
N PRO A 24 -13.48 -6.44 -40.34
CA PRO A 24 -13.77 -5.94 -38.99
C PRO A 24 -13.76 -7.02 -37.89
N ILE A 25 -14.22 -8.24 -38.20
CA ILE A 25 -14.23 -9.37 -37.27
C ILE A 25 -12.79 -9.79 -36.96
N LEU A 26 -11.95 -9.92 -37.99
CA LEU A 26 -10.54 -10.28 -37.81
C LEU A 26 -9.79 -9.19 -37.03
N GLY A 27 -10.03 -7.92 -37.36
CA GLY A 27 -9.49 -6.78 -36.61
C GLY A 27 -9.85 -6.83 -35.13
N SER A 28 -11.12 -7.12 -34.82
CA SER A 28 -11.58 -7.26 -33.43
C SER A 28 -10.90 -8.42 -32.70
N ALA A 29 -10.72 -9.56 -33.37
CA ALA A 29 -10.05 -10.72 -32.79
C ALA A 29 -8.58 -10.40 -32.45
N VAL A 30 -7.83 -9.83 -33.39
CA VAL A 30 -6.42 -9.46 -33.19
C VAL A 30 -6.27 -8.43 -32.07
N LEU A 31 -7.17 -7.44 -32.02
CA LEU A 31 -7.17 -6.42 -30.97
C LEU A 31 -7.44 -7.04 -29.58
N VAL A 32 -8.47 -7.88 -29.46
CA VAL A 32 -8.87 -8.47 -28.18
C VAL A 32 -7.83 -9.46 -27.68
N PHE A 33 -7.41 -10.43 -28.50
CA PHE A 33 -6.42 -11.42 -28.09
C PHE A 33 -5.05 -10.79 -27.84
N GLY A 34 -4.62 -9.84 -28.69
CA GLY A 34 -3.38 -9.09 -28.47
C GLY A 34 -3.43 -8.27 -27.18
N GLY A 35 -4.52 -7.56 -26.94
CA GLY A 35 -4.71 -6.78 -25.71
C GLY A 35 -4.73 -7.65 -24.46
N ALA A 36 -5.40 -8.80 -24.52
CA ALA A 36 -5.41 -9.78 -23.44
C ALA A 36 -4.00 -10.31 -23.14
N LEU A 37 -3.22 -10.63 -24.16
CA LEU A 37 -1.83 -11.07 -23.99
C LEU A 37 -0.96 -9.98 -23.34
N VAL A 38 -1.13 -8.70 -23.72
CA VAL A 38 -0.42 -7.59 -23.07
C VAL A 38 -0.80 -7.49 -21.60
N ALA A 39 -2.10 -7.59 -21.27
CA ALA A 39 -2.57 -7.55 -19.89
C ALA A 39 -1.99 -8.70 -19.05
N VAL A 40 -2.01 -9.93 -19.58
CA VAL A 40 -1.42 -11.11 -18.93
C VAL A 40 0.08 -10.93 -18.74
N ALA A 41 0.81 -10.48 -19.77
CA ALA A 41 2.25 -10.26 -19.69
C ALA A 41 2.60 -9.17 -18.65
N HIS A 42 1.80 -8.11 -18.56
CA HIS A 42 1.98 -7.07 -17.55
C HIS A 42 1.79 -7.61 -16.13
N LEU A 43 0.70 -8.35 -15.89
CA LEU A 43 0.42 -8.95 -14.60
C LEU A 43 1.49 -9.99 -14.21
N ALA A 44 1.90 -10.81 -15.18
CA ALA A 44 2.97 -11.79 -15.01
C ALA A 44 4.32 -11.12 -14.68
N GLY A 45 4.61 -9.94 -15.24
CA GLY A 45 5.84 -9.21 -14.97
C GLY A 45 6.02 -8.82 -13.50
N SER A 46 4.92 -8.50 -12.82
CA SER A 46 4.90 -8.22 -11.37
C SER A 46 4.58 -9.45 -10.51
N TRP A 47 4.34 -10.60 -11.14
CA TRP A 47 3.92 -11.81 -10.43
C TRP A 47 5.09 -12.32 -9.59
N GLY A 48 4.99 -12.13 -8.27
CA GLY A 48 6.03 -12.49 -7.31
C GLY A 48 6.80 -11.31 -6.72
N GLU A 49 6.56 -10.06 -7.16
CA GLU A 49 7.12 -8.86 -6.51
C GLU A 49 6.45 -8.52 -5.15
N GLY A 50 5.77 -9.49 -4.54
CA GLY A 50 5.20 -9.33 -3.22
C GLY A 50 6.26 -9.41 -2.13
N SER A 51 6.12 -8.58 -1.10
CA SER A 51 6.88 -8.76 0.15
C SER A 51 6.84 -10.21 0.65
N THR A 52 7.93 -10.68 1.24
CA THR A 52 7.91 -11.99 1.92
C THR A 52 7.12 -11.90 3.23
N PHE A 53 6.73 -13.05 3.79
CA PHE A 53 6.09 -13.07 5.10
C PHE A 53 7.00 -12.44 6.17
N GLU A 54 8.28 -12.76 6.13
CA GLU A 54 9.29 -12.24 7.06
C GLU A 54 9.47 -10.73 6.95
N GLU A 55 9.54 -10.20 5.73
CA GLU A 55 9.58 -8.74 5.50
C GLU A 55 8.35 -8.03 6.07
N ARG A 56 7.16 -8.61 5.89
CA ARG A 56 5.93 -8.05 6.47
C ARG A 56 5.92 -8.09 8.00
N GLU A 57 6.37 -9.19 8.60
CA GLU A 57 6.45 -9.30 10.05
C GLU A 57 7.51 -8.37 10.64
N LEU A 58 8.65 -8.22 9.97
CA LEU A 58 9.68 -7.24 10.35
C LEU A 58 9.14 -5.80 10.28
N ASP A 59 8.39 -5.45 9.23
CA ASP A 59 7.77 -4.12 9.13
C ASP A 59 6.73 -3.90 10.25
N ARG A 60 5.91 -4.91 10.55
CA ARG A 60 4.97 -4.85 11.70
C ARG A 60 5.70 -4.70 13.03
N ALA A 61 6.79 -5.42 13.23
CA ALA A 61 7.61 -5.32 14.43
C ALA A 61 8.22 -3.92 14.57
N ARG A 62 8.74 -3.34 13.48
CA ARG A 62 9.23 -1.95 13.44
C ARG A 62 8.14 -0.96 13.82
N ARG A 63 6.94 -1.07 13.23
CA ARG A 63 5.78 -0.22 13.57
C ARG A 63 5.38 -0.33 15.05
N ARG A 64 5.38 -1.56 15.61
CA ARG A 64 5.11 -1.78 17.04
C ARG A 64 6.17 -1.12 17.92
N LYS A 65 7.44 -1.24 17.56
CA LYS A 65 8.56 -0.59 18.26
C LYS A 65 8.42 0.93 18.23
N THR A 66 8.19 1.54 17.07
CA THR A 66 7.98 3.00 16.96
C THR A 66 6.78 3.45 17.79
N LYS A 67 5.67 2.69 17.76
CA LYS A 67 4.51 2.99 18.60
C LYS A 67 4.82 2.88 20.09
N TYR A 68 5.61 1.89 20.49
CA TYR A 68 6.04 1.72 21.87
C TYR A 68 6.92 2.88 22.33
N GLU A 69 7.93 3.24 21.53
CA GLU A 69 8.85 4.36 21.80
C GLU A 69 8.10 5.70 21.88
N ALA A 70 7.19 5.96 20.94
CA ALA A 70 6.37 7.17 20.94
C ALA A 70 5.45 7.29 22.17
N ASN A 71 5.06 6.15 22.76
CA ASN A 71 4.25 6.11 23.98
C ASN A 71 5.08 5.85 25.25
N ALA A 72 6.40 5.72 25.13
CA ALA A 72 7.29 5.54 26.27
C ALA A 72 7.18 6.79 27.17
N GLY A 73 6.96 6.58 28.46
CA GLY A 73 6.76 7.67 29.41
C GLY A 73 5.35 8.27 29.45
N LYS A 74 4.43 7.90 28.54
CA LYS A 74 3.02 8.33 28.65
C LYS A 74 2.40 7.88 29.97
N ARG A 75 2.68 6.65 30.40
CA ARG A 75 2.25 6.14 31.72
C ARG A 75 2.87 6.90 32.90
N ALA A 76 4.10 7.41 32.77
CA ALA A 76 4.73 8.20 33.83
C ALA A 76 4.05 9.58 33.95
N LYS A 77 3.83 10.26 32.82
CA LYS A 77 3.08 11.52 32.76
C LYS A 77 1.64 11.37 33.25
N ASP A 78 0.99 10.25 32.94
CA ASP A 78 -0.37 9.97 33.43
C ASP A 78 -0.40 9.79 34.96
N ARG A 79 0.61 9.12 35.54
CA ARG A 79 0.77 9.04 37.00
C ARG A 79 0.98 10.41 37.64
N GLU A 80 1.88 11.22 37.10
CA GLU A 80 2.13 12.58 37.59
C GLU A 80 0.85 13.43 37.59
N ARG A 81 0.08 13.37 36.50
CA ARG A 81 -1.22 14.06 36.38
C ARG A 81 -2.23 13.55 37.40
N TRP A 82 -2.28 12.23 37.61
CA TRP A 82 -3.19 11.62 38.56
C TRP A 82 -2.87 12.05 40.00
N GLU A 83 -1.60 12.01 40.40
CA GLU A 83 -1.16 12.46 41.73
C GLU A 83 -1.42 13.96 41.93
N ALA A 84 -1.16 14.79 40.92
CA ALA A 84 -1.48 16.22 40.95
C ALA A 84 -2.99 16.46 41.11
N ALA A 85 -3.83 15.70 40.41
CA ALA A 85 -5.28 15.78 40.54
C ALA A 85 -5.77 15.34 41.93
N LYS A 86 -5.16 14.28 42.49
CA LYS A 86 -5.44 13.79 43.85
C LYS A 86 -5.11 14.84 44.90
N ALA A 87 -3.93 15.47 44.81
CA ALA A 87 -3.53 16.56 45.70
C ALA A 87 -4.47 17.77 45.61
N ARG A 88 -4.90 18.15 44.40
CA ARG A 88 -5.90 19.22 44.19
C ARG A 88 -7.28 18.87 44.76
N LYS A 89 -7.66 17.58 44.77
CA LYS A 89 -8.92 17.13 45.36
C LYS A 89 -8.85 17.17 46.89
N ALA A 90 -7.75 16.69 47.48
CA ALA A 90 -7.51 16.76 48.92
C ALA A 90 -7.55 18.21 49.45
N ARG A 91 -6.86 19.15 48.78
CA ARG A 91 -6.92 20.58 49.16
C ARG A 91 -8.33 21.18 49.08
N ARG A 92 -9.16 20.73 48.12
CA ARG A 92 -10.54 21.19 47.98
C ARG A 92 -11.45 20.59 49.05
N THR A 93 -11.25 19.34 49.44
CA THR A 93 -12.01 18.73 50.53
C THR A 93 -11.67 19.41 51.86
N ASP A 94 -10.38 19.62 52.15
CA ASP A 94 -9.94 20.28 53.39
C ASP A 94 -10.52 21.70 53.51
N ARG A 95 -10.49 22.46 52.42
CA ARG A 95 -11.08 23.82 52.36
C ARG A 95 -12.61 23.84 52.50
N ARG A 96 -13.30 22.74 52.22
CA ARG A 96 -14.77 22.65 52.34
C ARG A 96 -15.19 22.19 53.74
N SER A 97 -14.31 21.49 54.45
CA SER A 97 -14.52 21.02 55.83
C SER A 97 -14.01 22.00 56.90
N ALA A 98 -13.35 23.09 56.50
CA ALA A 98 -12.99 24.23 57.33
C ALA A 98 -13.99 25.37 57.11
#